data_AF-L8JH72-F1
#
_entry.id   AF-L8JH72-F1
#
_cell.length_a   1.000
_cell.length_b   1.000
_cell.length_c   1.000
_cell.angle_alpha   90.00
_cell.angle_beta   90.00
_cell.angle_gamma   90.00
#
_symmetry.space_group_name_H-M   'P 1'
#
loop_
_entity.id
_entity.type
_entity.pdbx_description
1 polymer ?
#
loop_
_entity_poly.entity_id
_entity_poly.type
_entity_poly.pdbx_seq_one_letter_code
_entity_poly.pdbx_strand_id
1 'polypeptide(L)' 'MVKSKRILFTFILVVCAFYAGMKFEQFLYLDKCLDLGGGQNPGNYPICVVEVNEQQAEG' A
#
# COMPACT_ATOMS: atom_id res chain seq x y z
N MET A 1 14.81 15.29 32.75
CA MET A 1 13.64 15.55 31.88
C MET A 1 13.88 15.33 30.36
N VAL A 2 15.11 15.13 29.86
CA VAL A 2 15.42 15.03 28.41
C VAL A 2 15.16 13.65 27.79
N LYS A 3 15.30 12.57 28.57
CA LYS A 3 15.22 11.18 28.08
C LYS A 3 13.82 10.78 27.61
N SER A 4 12.77 11.24 28.30
CA SER A 4 11.38 11.00 27.91
C SER A 4 10.99 11.73 26.62
N LYS A 5 11.45 12.98 26.43
CA LYS A 5 11.22 13.74 25.20
C LYS A 5 11.90 13.10 23.97
N ARG A 6 13.09 12.49 24.16
CA ARG A 6 13.77 11.75 23.08
C ARG A 6 13.02 10.48 22.69
N ILE A 7 12.52 9.72 23.67
CA ILE A 7 11.72 8.51 23.42
C ILE A 7 10.44 8.87 22.65
N LEU A 8 9.74 9.93 23.06
CA LEU A 8 8.55 10.42 22.36
C LEU A 8 8.86 10.79 20.91
N PHE A 9 9.95 11.52 20.69
CA PHE A 9 10.36 11.92 19.34
C PHE A 9 10.70 10.72 18.45
N THR A 10 11.47 9.75 18.98
CA THR A 10 11.78 8.52 18.26
C THR A 10 10.52 7.74 17.92
N PHE A 11 9.57 7.64 18.86
CA PHE A 11 8.30 6.95 18.62
C PHE A 11 7.50 7.60 17.49
N ILE A 12 7.39 8.94 17.48
CA ILE A 12 6.73 9.68 16.42
C ILE A 12 7.39 9.41 15.07
N LEU A 13 8.72 9.44 14.99
CA LEU A 13 9.44 9.15 13.75
C LEU A 13 9.16 7.74 13.22
N VAL A 14 9.12 6.74 14.10
CA VAL A 14 8.82 5.36 13.72
C VAL A 14 7.39 5.25 13.18
N VAL A 15 6.41 5.86 13.84
CA VAL A 15 5.01 5.85 13.39
C VAL A 15 4.88 6.55 12.03
N CYS A 16 5.53 7.70 11.84
CA CYS A 16 5.52 8.41 10.57
C CYS A 16 6.16 7.59 9.45
N ALA A 17 7.31 6.95 9.70
CA ALA A 17 7.99 6.11 8.73
C ALA A 17 7.14 4.88 8.35
N PHE A 18 6.49 4.25 9.34
CA PHE A 18 5.59 3.13 9.11
C PHE A 18 4.39 3.53 8.25
N TYR A 19 3.74 4.66 8.59
CA TYR A 19 2.60 5.17 7.83
C TYR A 19 2.99 5.53 6.38
N ALA A 20 4.14 6.18 6.19
CA ALA A 20 4.66 6.48 4.86
C ALA A 20 4.93 5.20 4.06
N GLY A 21 5.53 4.18 4.69
CA GLY A 21 5.75 2.87 4.09
C GLY A 21 4.45 2.19 3.64
N MET A 22 3.42 2.18 4.49
CA MET A 22 2.10 1.65 4.13
C MET A 22 1.49 2.38 2.93
N LYS A 23 1.59 3.72 2.88
CA LYS A 23 1.08 4.51 1.75
C LYS A 23 1.84 4.25 0.45
N PHE A 24 3.15 4.06 0.55
CA PHE A 24 3.99 3.73 -0.59
C PHE A 24 3.70 2.33 -1.14
N GLU A 25 3.53 1.34 -0.26
CA GLU A 25 3.14 -0.02 -0.67
C GLU A 25 1.77 -0.02 -1.36
N GLN A 26 0.79 0.73 -0.82
CA GLN A 26 -0.49 0.94 -1.50
C GLN A 26 -0.31 1.53 -2.89
N PHE A 27 0.52 2.57 -3.04
CA PHE A 27 0.78 3.19 -4.35
C PHE A 27 1.35 2.19 -5.36
N LEU A 28 2.37 1.41 -4.98
CA LEU A 28 2.95 0.37 -5.85
C LEU A 28 1.93 -0.71 -6.21
N TYR A 29 1.09 -1.11 -5.27
CA TYR A 29 0.03 -2.08 -5.51
C TYR A 29 -1.00 -1.56 -6.53
N LEU A 30 -1.42 -0.30 -6.40
CA LEU A 30 -2.32 0.34 -7.37
C LEU A 30 -1.70 0.47 -8.77
N ASP A 31 -0.43 0.88 -8.83
CA ASP A 31 0.29 1.07 -10.10
C ASP A 31 0.43 -0.26 -10.85
N LYS A 32 0.90 -1.30 -10.15
CA LYS A 32 0.95 -2.66 -10.69
C LYS A 32 -0.43 -3.19 -11.08
N CYS A 33 -1.47 -2.84 -10.33
CA CYS A 33 -2.84 -3.21 -10.68
C CYS A 33 -3.28 -2.58 -12.00
N LEU A 34 -3.01 -1.28 -12.17
CA LEU A 34 -3.34 -0.53 -13.37
C LEU A 34 -2.58 -1.07 -14.59
N ASP A 35 -1.29 -1.41 -14.41
CA ASP A 35 -0.47 -2.02 -15.47
C ASP A 35 -1.02 -3.38 -15.93
N LEU A 36 -1.64 -4.14 -15.03
CA LEU A 36 -2.30 -5.41 -15.33
C LEU A 36 -3.72 -5.23 -15.90
N GLY A 37 -4.18 -4.00 -16.12
CA GLY A 37 -5.52 -3.70 -16.64
C GLY A 37 -6.64 -3.77 -15.57
N GLY A 38 -6.28 -3.88 -14.30
CA GLY A 38 -7.22 -3.81 -13.18
C GLY A 38 -7.64 -2.38 -12.86
N GLY A 39 -8.66 -2.23 -12.00
CA GLY A 39 -9.15 -0.92 -11.57
C GLY A 39 -9.81 -0.96 -10.20
N GLN A 40 -9.92 0.21 -9.57
CA GLN A 40 -10.72 0.35 -8.35
C GLN A 40 -12.21 0.26 -8.69
N ASN A 41 -12.86 -0.79 -8.19
CA ASN A 41 -14.31 -0.89 -8.22
C ASN A 41 -14.93 0.16 -7.26
N PRO A 42 -15.90 0.99 -7.68
CA PRO A 42 -16.60 1.89 -6.75
C PRO A 42 -17.24 1.09 -5.60
N GLY A 43 -17.03 1.55 -4.35
CA GLY A 43 -17.68 0.95 -3.17
C GLY A 43 -16.76 0.45 -2.05
N ASN A 44 -15.53 0.97 -1.90
CA ASN A 44 -14.60 0.59 -0.82
C ASN A 44 -14.18 -0.90 -0.80
N TYR A 45 -14.27 -1.61 -1.93
CA TYR A 45 -13.73 -2.97 -2.06
C TYR A 45 -12.20 -2.95 -2.16
N PRO A 46 -11.49 -4.02 -1.74
CA PRO A 46 -10.03 -4.11 -1.85
C PRO A 46 -9.57 -3.94 -3.31
N ILE A 47 -8.40 -3.32 -3.45
CA ILE A 47 -8.06 -2.39 -4.53
C ILE A 47 -7.62 -3.03 -5.86
N CYS A 48 -7.56 -4.35 -5.97
CA CYS A 48 -7.28 -4.96 -7.27
C CYS A 48 -7.97 -6.32 -7.43
N VAL A 49 -9.04 -6.34 -8.20
CA VAL A 49 -9.54 -7.57 -8.81
C VAL A 49 -8.71 -7.75 -10.07
N VAL A 50 -7.67 -8.58 -10.01
CA VAL A 50 -7.08 -9.12 -11.24
C VAL A 50 -8.15 -10.04 -11.79
N GLU A 51 -8.89 -9.60 -12.81
CA GLU A 51 -9.72 -10.52 -13.57
C GLU A 51 -8.76 -11.52 -14.19
N VAL A 52 -8.62 -12.69 -13.55
CA VAL A 52 -7.93 -13.82 -14.15
C VAL A 52 -8.84 -14.26 -15.27
N ASN A 53 -8.74 -13.61 -16.43
CA ASN A 53 -9.19 -14.25 -17.64
C ASN A 53 -8.37 -15.53 -17.70
N GLU A 54 -9.04 -16.68 -17.66
CA GLU A 54 -8.51 -18.04 -17.77
C GLU A 54 -7.70 -18.30 -19.07
N GLN A 55 -7.25 -17.24 -19.76
CA GLN A 55 -6.50 -17.26 -21.01
C GLN A 55 -5.00 -16.94 -20.85
N GLN A 56 -4.49 -16.82 -19.62
CA GLN A 56 -3.03 -16.79 -19.37
C GLN A 56 -2.54 -18.09 -18.71
N ALA A 57 -3.12 -19.21 -19.11
CA ALA A 57 -2.40 -20.46 -19.27
C ALA A 57 -2.09 -20.56 -20.78
N GLU A 58 -0.82 -20.74 -21.13
CA GLU A 58 -0.28 -20.83 -22.51
C GLU A 58 0.11 -19.47 -23.14
N GLY A 59 1.40 -19.16 -23.04
CA GLY A 59 2.08 -18.03 -23.68
C GLY A 59 3.50 -17.87 -23.19
#